data_AF-A0A4Y3TX09-F1
#
_entry.id   AF-A0A4Y3TX09-F1
#
_cell.length_a   1.000
_cell.length_b   1.000
_cell.length_c   1.000
_cell.angle_alpha   90.00
_cell.angle_beta   90.00
_cell.angle_gamma   90.00
#
_symmetry.space_group_name_H-M   'P 1'
#
loop_
_entity.id
_entity.type
_entity.pdbx_description
1 polymer ?
#
loop_
_entity_poly.entity_id
_entity_poly.type
_entity_poly.pdbx_seq_one_letter_code
_entity_poly.pdbx_strand_id
1 'polypeptide(L)'
;MVASGVTTAQPVAFAANGLEGRYATALYDLAAEQRQLDTVLDEGAALARLIDESAPLRTVLADRRLDIKVSSAAVLAVLQAQGFGQLLRNFVGVVAENRRLPVLRRVLSALDALAIARRGEVVAEVVSVDPLTSEQRAQLQVRLAEAGYSRITIRERVDSSLLGGLVVRVGAKLYDASLKTRLFRLHYAMKGAA
;
A
#
# COMPACT_ATOMS: atom_id res chain seq x y z
N MET A 1 -31.50 -8.60 -3.88
CA MET A 1 -30.42 -9.29 -4.61
C MET A 1 -29.66 -8.24 -5.40
N VAL A 2 -28.46 -7.84 -4.93
CA VAL A 2 -27.24 -7.57 -5.72
C VAL A 2 -26.15 -7.12 -4.73
N ALA A 3 -25.14 -8.00 -4.67
CA ALA A 3 -23.81 -7.98 -4.08
C ALA A 3 -23.28 -6.73 -3.35
N SER A 4 -22.97 -6.94 -2.07
CA SER A 4 -21.93 -6.25 -1.31
C SER A 4 -20.58 -6.38 -2.01
N GLY A 5 -20.08 -5.27 -2.57
CA GLY A 5 -18.71 -5.16 -3.07
C GLY A 5 -17.74 -4.94 -1.91
N VAL A 6 -17.24 -6.03 -1.32
CA VAL A 6 -16.08 -5.98 -0.43
C VAL A 6 -14.87 -5.66 -1.29
N THR A 7 -14.41 -4.40 -1.25
CA THR A 7 -13.10 -4.00 -1.74
C THR A 7 -12.04 -4.69 -0.89
N THR A 8 -11.65 -5.89 -1.31
CA THR A 8 -10.48 -6.57 -0.79
C THR A 8 -9.25 -5.75 -1.18
N ALA A 9 -8.80 -4.87 -0.27
CA ALA A 9 -7.47 -4.30 -0.33
C ALA A 9 -6.48 -5.47 -0.34
N GLN A 10 -5.99 -5.81 -1.55
CA GLN A 10 -5.02 -6.85 -1.78
C GLN A 10 -3.69 -6.44 -1.14
N PRO A 11 -3.05 -7.31 -0.36
CA PRO A 11 -1.69 -7.07 0.10
C PRO A 11 -0.78 -7.04 -1.13
N VAL A 12 -0.22 -5.87 -1.43
CA VAL A 12 0.70 -5.69 -2.57
C VAL A 12 2.02 -6.36 -2.19
N ALA A 13 2.13 -7.65 -2.52
CA ALA A 13 3.36 -8.40 -2.40
C ALA A 13 4.44 -7.70 -3.23
N PHE A 14 5.55 -7.37 -2.57
CA PHE A 14 6.68 -6.66 -3.16
C PHE A 14 7.39 -7.58 -4.17
N ALA A 15 6.88 -7.62 -5.40
CA ALA A 15 7.57 -8.25 -6.52
C ALA A 15 8.60 -7.26 -7.07
N ALA A 16 9.76 -7.16 -6.41
CA ALA A 16 10.90 -6.38 -6.86
C ALA A 16 11.37 -6.74 -8.30
N ASN A 17 10.93 -7.89 -8.84
CA ASN A 17 11.23 -8.34 -10.19
C ASN A 17 10.21 -7.93 -11.27
N GLY A 18 9.15 -7.19 -10.92
CA GLY A 18 8.15 -6.71 -11.88
C GLY A 18 8.57 -5.44 -12.62
N LEU A 19 7.99 -5.19 -13.81
CA LEU A 19 8.10 -3.90 -14.51
C LEU A 19 7.77 -2.72 -13.57
N GLU A 20 6.75 -2.91 -12.74
CA GLU A 20 6.29 -2.03 -11.66
C GLU A 20 7.46 -1.56 -10.78
N GLY A 21 8.25 -2.52 -10.28
CA GLY A 21 9.34 -2.29 -9.34
C GLY A 21 10.50 -1.56 -10.00
N ARG A 22 10.80 -1.84 -11.28
CA ARG A 22 11.88 -1.14 -12.00
C ARG A 22 11.58 0.35 -12.18
N TYR A 23 10.33 0.69 -12.52
CA TYR A 23 9.91 2.08 -12.61
C TYR A 23 9.86 2.75 -11.24
N ALA A 24 9.37 2.06 -10.22
CA ALA A 24 9.34 2.58 -8.85
C ALA A 24 10.76 2.87 -8.33
N THR A 25 11.72 1.96 -8.54
CA THR A 25 13.14 2.17 -8.19
C THR A 25 13.73 3.35 -8.96
N ALA A 26 13.48 3.44 -10.27
CA ALA A 26 14.00 4.56 -11.08
C ALA A 26 13.45 5.92 -10.63
N LEU A 27 12.16 5.99 -10.29
CA LEU A 27 11.54 7.21 -9.76
C LEU A 27 12.10 7.56 -8.37
N TYR A 28 12.29 6.55 -7.51
CA TYR A 28 12.89 6.75 -6.20
C TYR A 28 14.33 7.26 -6.29
N ASP A 29 15.16 6.64 -7.13
CA ASP A 29 16.55 7.03 -7.32
C ASP A 29 16.65 8.47 -7.87
N LEU A 30 15.82 8.81 -8.85
CA LEU A 30 15.75 10.17 -9.41
C LEU A 30 15.30 11.20 -8.36
N ALA A 31 14.30 10.86 -7.55
CA ALA A 31 13.84 11.73 -6.47
C ALA A 31 14.87 11.87 -5.34
N ALA A 32 15.67 10.84 -5.09
CA ALA A 32 16.80 10.86 -4.15
C ALA A 32 17.92 11.78 -4.64
N GLU A 33 18.31 11.67 -5.90
CA GLU A 33 19.31 12.54 -6.54
C GLU A 33 18.90 14.01 -6.47
N GLN A 34 17.61 14.30 -6.70
CA GLN A 34 17.08 15.67 -6.67
C GLN A 34 16.73 16.18 -5.26
N ARG A 35 16.94 15.37 -4.20
CA ARG A 35 16.56 15.68 -2.81
C ARG A 35 15.09 16.07 -2.65
N GLN A 36 14.22 15.52 -3.48
CA GLN A 36 12.77 15.76 -3.49
C GLN A 36 11.97 14.51 -3.10
N LEU A 37 12.61 13.55 -2.41
CA LEU A 37 12.00 12.28 -2.04
C LEU A 37 10.67 12.45 -1.30
N ASP A 38 10.64 13.23 -0.23
CA ASP A 38 9.42 13.42 0.57
C ASP A 38 8.29 14.00 -0.28
N THR A 39 8.59 15.03 -1.08
CA THR A 39 7.62 15.67 -1.97
C THR A 39 7.08 14.70 -3.02
N VAL A 40 7.96 13.92 -3.67
CA VAL A 40 7.54 12.95 -4.70
C VAL A 40 6.72 11.80 -4.11
N LEU A 41 7.00 11.40 -2.88
CA LEU A 41 6.21 10.38 -2.17
C LEU A 41 4.82 10.90 -1.81
N ASP A 42 4.72 12.11 -1.27
CA ASP A 42 3.43 12.74 -0.95
C ASP A 42 2.59 12.96 -2.22
N GLU A 43 3.23 13.46 -3.29
CA GLU A 43 2.60 13.63 -4.59
C GLU A 43 2.19 12.29 -5.21
N GLY A 44 3.03 11.25 -5.10
CA GLY A 44 2.72 9.91 -5.58
C GLY A 44 1.52 9.29 -4.85
N ALA A 45 1.45 9.47 -3.53
CA ALA A 45 0.32 9.01 -2.71
C ALA A 45 -0.97 9.77 -3.05
N ALA A 46 -0.90 11.09 -3.24
CA ALA A 46 -2.02 11.91 -3.66
C ALA A 46 -2.52 11.49 -5.07
N LEU A 47 -1.62 11.23 -6.01
CA LEU A 47 -1.97 10.71 -7.33
C LEU A 47 -2.64 9.33 -7.25
N ALA A 48 -2.13 8.42 -6.40
CA ALA A 48 -2.74 7.11 -6.20
C ALA A 48 -4.18 7.20 -5.68
N ARG A 49 -4.44 8.11 -4.72
CA ARG A 49 -5.79 8.39 -4.19
C ARG A 49 -6.71 8.99 -5.25
N LEU A 50 -6.22 9.95 -6.01
CA LEU A 50 -6.98 10.59 -7.07
C LEU A 50 -7.41 9.58 -8.15
N ILE A 51 -6.51 8.63 -8.48
CA ILE A 51 -6.84 7.51 -9.37
C ILE A 51 -7.90 6.60 -8.73
N ASP A 52 -7.85 6.32 -7.43
CA ASP A 52 -8.86 5.50 -6.76
C ASP A 52 -10.25 6.14 -6.74
N GLU A 53 -10.31 7.43 -6.44
CA GLU A 53 -11.54 8.20 -6.28
C GLU A 53 -12.21 8.48 -7.63
N SER A 54 -11.43 8.64 -8.70
CA SER A 54 -11.93 9.03 -10.01
C SER A 54 -12.12 7.83 -10.95
N ALA A 55 -13.33 7.27 -10.98
CA ALA A 55 -13.74 6.27 -11.96
C ALA A 55 -13.42 6.63 -13.44
N PRO A 56 -13.67 7.87 -13.94
CA PRO A 56 -13.32 8.22 -15.33
C PRO A 56 -11.82 8.16 -15.59
N LEU A 57 -10.97 8.56 -14.62
CA LEU A 57 -9.51 8.47 -14.76
C LEU A 57 -9.04 7.02 -14.81
N ARG A 58 -9.63 6.14 -14.00
CA ARG A 58 -9.31 4.71 -14.07
C ARG A 58 -9.62 4.10 -15.43
N THR A 59 -10.76 4.46 -16.02
CA THR A 59 -11.15 3.99 -17.35
C THR A 59 -10.15 4.47 -18.41
N VAL A 60 -9.79 5.76 -18.38
CA VAL A 60 -8.79 6.34 -19.31
C VAL A 60 -7.42 5.69 -19.14
N LEU A 61 -6.99 5.44 -17.90
CA LEU A 61 -5.71 4.79 -17.61
C LEU A 61 -5.68 3.30 -18.01
N ALA A 62 -6.83 2.62 -17.93
CA ALA A 62 -6.95 1.22 -18.30
C ALA A 62 -7.14 1.00 -19.82
N ASP A 63 -7.67 1.99 -20.53
CA ASP A 63 -7.97 1.89 -21.96
C ASP A 63 -6.71 2.05 -22.82
N ARG A 64 -6.26 0.93 -23.39
CA ARG A 64 -5.09 0.87 -24.30
C ARG A 64 -5.40 1.32 -25.72
N ARG A 65 -6.67 1.59 -26.05
CA ARG A 65 -7.13 1.98 -27.39
C ARG A 65 -7.04 3.49 -27.62
N LEU A 66 -6.89 4.27 -26.55
CA LEU A 66 -6.71 5.71 -26.64
C LEU A 66 -5.33 6.05 -27.23
N ASP A 67 -5.29 7.09 -28.06
CA ASP A 67 -4.04 7.61 -28.57
C ASP A 67 -3.16 8.07 -27.41
N ILE A 68 -1.86 7.78 -27.52
CA ILE A 68 -0.85 8.10 -26.50
C ILE A 68 -0.82 9.61 -26.25
N LYS A 69 -0.98 10.41 -27.31
CA LYS A 69 -0.96 11.87 -27.22
C LYS A 69 -2.17 12.42 -26.46
N VAL A 70 -3.34 11.83 -26.66
CA VAL A 70 -4.59 12.26 -26.00
C VAL A 70 -4.57 11.84 -24.54
N SER A 71 -4.17 10.60 -24.27
CA SER A 71 -4.09 10.08 -22.90
C SER A 71 -2.98 10.76 -22.08
N SER A 72 -1.81 11.00 -22.66
CA SER A 72 -0.73 11.74 -21.98
C SER A 72 -1.13 13.18 -21.69
N ALA A 73 -1.74 13.88 -22.65
CA ALA A 73 -2.20 15.25 -22.45
C ALA A 73 -3.30 15.35 -21.38
N ALA A 74 -4.26 14.42 -21.37
CA ALA A 74 -5.31 14.38 -20.36
C ALA A 74 -4.74 14.17 -18.95
N VAL A 75 -3.81 13.22 -18.79
CA VAL A 75 -3.19 12.96 -17.49
C VAL A 75 -2.29 14.12 -17.05
N LEU A 76 -1.51 14.71 -17.97
CA LEU A 76 -0.69 15.88 -17.67
C LEU A 76 -1.51 17.11 -17.29
N ALA A 77 -2.67 17.33 -17.95
CA ALA A 77 -3.58 18.41 -17.61
C ALA A 77 -4.17 18.25 -16.20
N VAL A 78 -4.52 17.02 -15.81
CA VAL A 78 -4.98 16.70 -14.45
C VAL A 78 -3.86 16.95 -13.44
N LEU A 79 -2.63 16.53 -13.76
CA LEU A 79 -1.49 16.74 -12.88
C LEU A 79 -1.14 18.24 -12.72
N GLN A 80 -1.25 19.01 -13.80
CA GLN A 80 -1.07 20.47 -13.77
C GLN A 80 -2.16 21.18 -12.95
N ALA A 81 -3.43 20.78 -13.12
CA ALA A 81 -4.54 21.36 -12.38
C ALA A 81 -4.43 21.14 -10.86
N GLN A 82 -3.81 20.05 -10.45
CA GLN A 82 -3.58 19.70 -9.04
C GLN A 82 -2.24 20.23 -8.49
N GLY A 83 -1.41 20.87 -9.33
CA GLY A 83 -0.16 21.49 -8.91
C GLY A 83 1.00 20.52 -8.63
N PHE A 84 0.97 19.30 -9.19
CA PHE A 84 2.04 18.32 -8.99
C PHE A 84 3.38 18.78 -9.58
N GLY A 85 4.48 18.40 -8.93
CA GLY A 85 5.85 18.73 -9.30
C GLY A 85 6.23 18.32 -10.73
N GLN A 86 7.23 19.01 -11.28
CA GLN A 86 7.73 18.73 -12.64
C GLN A 86 8.29 17.31 -12.77
N LEU A 87 8.90 16.78 -11.70
CA LEU A 87 9.49 15.44 -11.68
C LEU A 87 8.42 14.37 -11.89
N LEU A 88 7.32 14.42 -11.12
CA LEU A 88 6.22 13.46 -11.25
C LEU A 88 5.52 13.58 -12.61
N ARG A 89 5.32 14.81 -13.10
CA ARG A 89 4.74 15.05 -14.45
C ARG A 89 5.61 14.45 -15.56
N ASN A 90 6.92 14.68 -15.52
CA ASN A 90 7.85 14.11 -16.48
C ASN A 90 7.84 12.57 -16.42
N PHE A 91 7.83 12.00 -15.22
CA PHE A 91 7.75 10.55 -15.03
C PHE A 91 6.48 9.96 -15.63
N VAL A 92 5.32 10.55 -15.35
CA VAL A 92 4.04 10.10 -15.90
C VAL A 92 4.00 10.26 -17.43
N GLY A 93 4.63 11.31 -17.96
CA GLY A 93 4.84 11.48 -19.40
C GLY A 93 5.60 10.32 -20.02
N VAL A 94 6.73 9.92 -19.44
CA VAL A 94 7.52 8.76 -19.90
C VAL A 94 6.73 7.45 -19.80
N VAL A 95 5.94 7.26 -18.73
CA VAL A 95 5.09 6.08 -18.57
C VAL A 95 3.98 6.06 -19.64
N ALA A 96 3.44 7.22 -20.00
CA ALA A 96 2.46 7.38 -21.07
C ALA A 96 3.04 7.05 -22.45
N GLU A 97 4.21 7.60 -22.77
CA GLU A 97 4.92 7.31 -24.03
C GLU A 97 5.21 5.82 -24.22
N ASN A 98 5.54 5.12 -23.14
CA ASN A 98 5.79 3.69 -23.15
C ASN A 98 4.53 2.82 -23.21
N ARG A 99 3.32 3.40 -23.34
CA ARG A 99 2.01 2.71 -23.27
C ARG A 99 1.79 1.93 -21.98
N ARG A 100 2.37 2.40 -20.86
CA ARG A 100 2.34 1.72 -19.55
C ARG A 100 1.43 2.41 -18.52
N LEU A 101 0.51 3.26 -18.97
CA LEU A 101 -0.50 3.92 -18.13
C LEU A 101 -1.33 2.97 -17.24
N PRO A 102 -1.74 1.77 -17.68
CA PRO A 102 -2.50 0.84 -16.82
C PRO A 102 -1.71 0.34 -15.60
N VAL A 103 -0.38 0.41 -15.68
CA VAL A 103 0.58 -0.08 -14.71
C VAL A 103 0.89 1.03 -13.68
N LEU A 104 0.66 2.29 -14.02
CA LEU A 104 0.99 3.47 -13.20
C LEU A 104 0.54 3.37 -11.74
N ARG A 105 -0.70 2.92 -11.50
CA ARG A 105 -1.23 2.79 -10.14
C ARG A 105 -0.41 1.80 -9.28
N ARG A 106 -0.02 0.70 -9.89
CA ARG A 106 0.75 -0.34 -9.24
C ARG A 106 2.20 0.10 -9.05
N VAL A 107 2.76 0.88 -9.98
CA VAL A 107 4.06 1.56 -9.81
C VAL A 107 4.05 2.50 -8.60
N LEU A 108 3.02 3.35 -8.45
CA LEU A 108 2.90 4.24 -7.29
C LEU A 108 2.82 3.45 -5.98
N SER A 109 2.06 2.34 -5.97
CA SER A 109 1.98 1.46 -4.80
C SER A 109 3.32 0.79 -4.47
N ALA A 110 4.10 0.43 -5.50
CA ALA A 110 5.44 -0.12 -5.35
C ALA A 110 6.45 0.93 -4.87
N LEU A 111 6.30 2.19 -5.29
CA LEU A 111 7.11 3.32 -4.82
C LEU A 111 6.94 3.52 -3.31
N ASP A 112 5.69 3.57 -2.83
CA ASP A 112 5.39 3.69 -1.40
C ASP A 112 6.02 2.55 -0.60
N ALA A 113 5.83 1.31 -1.07
CA ALA A 113 6.40 0.14 -0.40
C ALA A 113 7.94 0.15 -0.42
N LEU A 114 8.56 0.67 -1.49
CA LEU A 114 10.01 0.78 -1.62
C LEU A 114 10.55 1.85 -0.68
N ALA A 115 9.88 3.00 -0.58
CA ALA A 115 10.24 4.07 0.33
C ALA A 115 10.20 3.61 1.79
N ILE A 116 9.15 2.89 2.17
CA ILE A 116 9.01 2.29 3.50
C ILE A 116 10.17 1.32 3.77
N ALA A 117 10.45 0.41 2.83
CA ALA A 117 11.53 -0.57 2.96
C ALA A 117 12.92 0.11 3.08
N ARG A 118 13.18 1.17 2.30
CA ARG A 118 14.44 1.93 2.32
C ARG A 118 14.60 2.82 3.56
N ARG A 119 13.50 3.33 4.12
CA ARG A 119 13.48 4.07 5.41
C ARG A 119 13.71 3.16 6.62
N GLY A 120 13.71 1.84 6.43
CA GLY A 120 13.74 0.88 7.53
C GLY A 120 12.46 0.91 8.36
N GLU A 121 11.37 1.44 7.79
CA GLU A 121 10.07 1.40 8.42
C GLU A 121 9.45 0.04 8.19
N VAL A 122 9.04 -0.62 9.27
CA VAL A 122 8.37 -1.90 9.19
C VAL A 122 6.86 -1.66 9.34
N VAL A 123 6.09 -1.98 8.30
CA VAL A 123 4.63 -1.89 8.38
C VAL A 123 4.14 -3.03 9.26
N ALA A 124 3.50 -2.68 10.37
CA ALA A 124 2.75 -3.61 11.18
C ALA A 124 1.27 -3.50 10.78
N GLU A 125 0.75 -4.50 10.08
CA GLU A 125 -0.68 -4.65 9.88
C GLU A 125 -1.29 -5.24 11.15
N VAL A 126 -2.10 -4.44 11.86
CA VAL A 126 -2.80 -4.88 13.06
C VAL A 126 -4.26 -5.11 12.68
N VAL A 127 -4.70 -6.36 12.79
CA VAL A 127 -6.10 -6.74 12.63
C VAL A 127 -6.73 -6.91 14.00
N SER A 128 -7.73 -6.08 14.31
CA SER A 128 -8.44 -6.06 15.59
C SER A 128 -9.96 -6.14 15.38
N VAL A 129 -10.67 -6.63 16.41
CA VAL A 129 -12.15 -6.73 16.42
C VAL A 129 -12.77 -5.34 16.58
N ASP A 130 -12.17 -4.53 17.43
CA ASP A 130 -12.57 -3.15 17.72
C ASP A 130 -11.45 -2.19 17.28
N PRO A 131 -11.79 -0.93 16.92
CA PRO A 131 -10.79 0.09 16.68
C PRO A 131 -9.89 0.25 17.92
N LEU A 132 -8.58 0.25 17.72
CA LEU A 132 -7.62 0.33 18.82
C LEU A 132 -7.74 1.68 19.53
N THR A 133 -7.79 1.65 20.87
CA THR A 133 -7.67 2.88 21.64
C THR A 133 -6.24 3.42 21.57
N SER A 134 -6.07 4.73 21.77
CA SER A 134 -4.76 5.40 21.76
C SER A 134 -3.76 4.74 22.73
N GLU A 135 -4.24 4.27 23.89
CA GLU A 135 -3.43 3.53 24.87
C GLU A 135 -2.95 2.18 24.34
N GLN A 136 -3.82 1.43 23.66
CA GLN A 136 -3.47 0.13 23.08
C GLN A 136 -2.47 0.29 21.93
N ARG A 137 -2.64 1.33 21.09
CA ARG A 137 -1.68 1.68 20.04
C ARG A 137 -0.30 1.98 20.62
N ALA A 138 -0.23 2.78 21.68
CA ALA A 138 1.04 3.13 22.33
C ALA A 138 1.72 1.89 22.94
N GLN A 139 0.96 1.03 23.63
CA GLN A 139 1.51 -0.22 24.17
C GLN A 139 2.02 -1.16 23.07
N LEU A 140 1.29 -1.29 21.96
CA LEU A 140 1.72 -2.07 20.80
C LEU A 140 3.02 -1.52 20.20
N GLN A 141 3.12 -0.20 20.10
CA GLN A 141 4.32 0.45 19.57
C GLN A 141 5.54 0.19 20.47
N VAL A 142 5.37 0.24 21.80
CA VAL A 142 6.42 -0.11 22.77
C VAL A 142 6.82 -1.59 22.64
N ARG A 143 5.84 -2.51 22.62
CA ARG A 143 6.11 -3.95 22.50
C ARG A 143 6.80 -4.34 21.21
N LEU A 144 6.44 -3.67 20.12
CA LEU A 144 7.07 -3.93 18.84
C LEU A 144 8.45 -3.26 18.73
N ALA A 145 8.68 -2.12 19.40
CA ALA A 145 10.01 -1.54 19.57
C ALA A 145 10.93 -2.45 20.39
N GLU A 146 10.44 -3.05 21.49
CA GLU A 146 11.15 -4.07 22.27
C GLU A 146 11.49 -5.32 21.43
N ALA A 147 10.65 -5.68 20.46
CA ALA A 147 10.88 -6.77 19.53
C ALA A 147 11.92 -6.46 18.42
N GLY A 148 12.53 -5.26 18.44
CA GLY A 148 13.61 -4.86 17.54
C GLY A 148 13.16 -4.06 16.31
N TYR A 149 11.94 -3.52 16.31
CA TYR A 149 11.42 -2.72 15.20
C TYR A 149 11.35 -1.23 15.59
N SER A 150 12.40 -0.48 15.25
CA SER A 150 12.61 0.89 15.75
C SER A 150 11.73 1.98 15.09
N ARG A 151 11.18 1.72 13.90
CA ARG A 151 10.24 2.61 13.21
C ARG A 151 9.13 1.78 12.58
N ILE A 152 7.94 1.88 13.17
CA ILE A 152 6.79 1.04 12.79
C ILE A 152 5.64 1.94 12.39
N THR A 153 5.21 1.76 11.16
CA THR A 153 4.00 2.39 10.65
C THR A 153 2.86 1.39 10.81
N ILE A 154 1.97 1.65 11.76
CA ILE A 154 0.85 0.75 12.11
C ILE A 154 -0.28 0.99 11.10
N ARG A 155 -0.63 -0.03 10.31
CA ARG A 155 -1.84 -0.05 9.50
C ARG A 155 -2.91 -0.85 10.22
N GLU A 156 -3.95 -0.18 10.69
CA GLU A 156 -5.04 -0.80 11.43
C GLU A 156 -6.13 -1.27 10.46
N ARG A 157 -6.61 -2.49 10.65
CA ARG A 157 -7.73 -3.04 9.90
C ARG A 157 -8.71 -3.68 10.89
N VAL A 158 -9.95 -3.21 10.89
CA VAL A 158 -10.99 -3.78 11.74
C VAL A 158 -11.62 -4.96 11.02
N ASP A 159 -11.62 -6.14 11.66
CA ASP A 159 -12.26 -7.35 11.16
C ASP A 159 -13.07 -8.01 12.27
N SER A 160 -14.40 -7.90 12.16
CA SER A 160 -15.36 -8.46 13.12
C SER A 160 -15.50 -9.98 13.04
N SER A 161 -14.84 -10.65 12.09
CA SER A 161 -14.78 -12.13 12.02
C SER A 161 -13.81 -12.74 13.05
N LEU A 162 -12.97 -11.91 13.67
CA LEU A 162 -12.16 -12.29 14.82
C LEU A 162 -13.07 -12.38 16.05
N LEU A 163 -13.09 -13.54 16.70
CA LEU A 163 -13.88 -13.80 17.93
C LEU A 163 -13.28 -13.12 19.18
N GLY A 164 -12.23 -12.32 19.01
CA GLY A 164 -11.49 -11.64 20.07
C GLY A 164 -9.97 -11.81 19.95
N GLY A 165 -9.22 -10.80 20.38
CA GLY A 165 -7.74 -10.75 20.34
C GLY A 165 -7.17 -9.91 19.20
N LEU A 166 -5.84 -9.84 19.12
CA LEU A 166 -5.09 -9.06 18.15
C LEU A 166 -4.25 -9.96 17.25
N VAL A 167 -4.28 -9.72 15.95
CA VAL A 167 -3.36 -10.34 14.99
C VAL A 167 -2.47 -9.24 14.44
N VAL A 168 -1.17 -9.33 14.72
CA VAL A 168 -0.19 -8.36 14.26
C VAL A 168 0.71 -9.01 13.23
N ARG A 169 0.67 -8.54 11.99
CA ARG A 169 1.55 -8.97 10.92
C ARG A 169 2.63 -7.92 10.70
N VAL A 170 3.87 -8.28 10.98
CA VAL A 170 5.06 -7.42 10.84
C VAL A 170 5.93 -7.99 9.72
N GLY A 171 5.77 -7.46 8.51
CA GLY A 171 6.42 -8.01 7.31
C GLY A 171 6.07 -9.48 7.08
N ALA A 172 7.02 -10.39 7.33
CA ALA A 172 6.86 -11.84 7.21
C ALA A 172 6.53 -12.56 8.53
N LYS A 173 6.61 -11.88 9.68
CA LYS A 173 6.28 -12.47 10.99
C LYS A 173 4.83 -12.18 11.34
N LEU A 174 4.10 -13.23 11.71
CA LEU A 174 2.71 -13.13 12.12
C LEU A 174 2.62 -13.45 13.61
N TYR A 175 2.23 -12.46 14.40
CA TYR A 175 1.96 -12.56 15.82
C TYR A 175 0.45 -12.69 16.01
N ASP A 176 -0.01 -13.94 16.13
CA ASP A 176 -1.42 -14.25 16.36
C ASP A 176 -1.69 -14.43 17.85
N ALA A 177 -2.37 -13.46 18.45
CA ALA A 177 -2.92 -13.57 19.81
C ALA A 177 -4.45 -13.68 19.80
N SER A 178 -5.05 -14.12 18.69
CA SER A 178 -6.51 -14.31 18.59
C SER A 178 -6.99 -15.47 19.46
N LEU A 179 -8.16 -15.27 20.08
CA LEU A 179 -8.85 -16.28 20.88
C LEU A 179 -9.29 -17.47 20.03
N LYS A 180 -9.59 -17.23 18.74
CA LYS A 180 -9.90 -18.28 17.77
C LYS A 180 -8.77 -19.30 17.66
N THR A 181 -7.52 -18.84 17.52
CA THR A 181 -6.36 -19.73 17.42
C THR A 181 -6.07 -20.46 18.74
N ARG A 182 -6.28 -19.81 19.89
CA ARG A 182 -6.15 -20.47 21.21
C ARG A 182 -7.19 -21.57 21.40
N LEU A 183 -8.45 -21.32 21.05
CA LEU A 183 -9.52 -22.32 21.11
C LEU A 183 -9.28 -23.47 20.11
N PHE A 184 -8.81 -23.15 18.90
CA PHE A 184 -8.51 -24.17 17.90
C PHE A 184 -7.35 -25.08 18.32
N ARG A 185 -6.28 -24.50 18.91
CA ARG A 185 -5.17 -25.28 19.48
C ARG A 185 -5.62 -26.17 20.63
N LEU A 186 -6.51 -25.68 21.50
CA LEU A 186 -7.05 -26.48 22.59
C LEU A 186 -7.94 -27.63 22.07
N HIS A 187 -8.82 -27.35 21.11
CA HIS A 187 -9.65 -28.36 20.47
C HIS A 187 -8.79 -29.43 19.78
N TYR A 188 -7.73 -29.03 19.09
CA TYR A 188 -6.81 -29.96 18.42
C TYR A 188 -6.00 -30.79 19.43
N ALA A 189 -5.52 -30.17 20.52
CA ALA A 189 -4.84 -30.88 21.59
C ALA A 189 -5.77 -31.92 22.27
N MET A 190 -7.06 -31.63 22.40
CA MET A 190 -8.04 -32.59 22.90
C MET A 190 -8.44 -33.68 21.90
N LYS A 191 -8.30 -33.44 20.58
CA LYS A 191 -8.56 -34.43 19.53
C LYS A 191 -7.35 -35.32 19.20
N GLY A 192 -6.13 -34.86 19.47
CA GLY A 192 -4.87 -35.59 19.24
C GLY A 192 -4.40 -36.45 20.42
N ALA A 193 -5.12 -36.42 21.54
CA ALA A 193 -4.93 -37.34 22.66
C ALA A 193 -5.91 -38.51 22.53
N ALA A 194 -5.69 -39.37 21.53
CA ALA A 194 -6.34 -40.67 21.38
C ALA A 194 -5.32 -41.67 20.82
#